data_AF-A0A2V6BMI8-F1
#
_entry.id   AF-A0A2V6BMI8-F1
#
_cell.length_a   1.000
_cell.length_b   1.000
_cell.length_c   1.000
_cell.angle_alpha   90.00
_cell.angle_beta   90.00
_cell.angle_gamma   90.00
#
_symmetry.space_group_name_H-M   'P 1'
#
loop_
_entity.id
_entity.type
_entity.pdbx_description
1 polymer ?
#
loop_
_entity_poly.entity_id
_entity_poly.type
_entity_poly.pdbx_seq_one_letter_code
_entity_poly.pdbx_strand_id
1 'polypeptide(L)'
;MSELKLPESKRVLWGGGAALVLLFALAYYFLMPVAEVVTVRRGTAISAVYGTVRIEPAFVVRIRAQNDGFIQLAEPFSAGRGAVGKSVEKGQLLATIADEQTARELKQARADLQAAVDRAALPPASSELLKAAEDNLQRL
;
A
#
# COMPACT_ATOMS: atom_id res chain seq x y z
N MET A 1 56.43 39.01 67.46
CA MET A 1 55.04 39.47 67.21
C MET A 1 54.24 38.23 66.83
N SER A 2 53.33 37.67 67.61
CA SER A 2 52.83 37.95 68.96
C SER A 2 52.35 36.60 69.49
N GLU A 3 52.82 36.17 70.67
CA GLU A 3 52.39 34.92 71.28
C GLU A 3 50.89 34.96 71.62
N LEU A 4 50.13 33.97 71.15
CA LEU A 4 48.74 33.75 71.53
C LEU A 4 48.70 33.33 73.01
N LYS A 5 48.39 34.27 73.89
CA LYS A 5 48.04 34.00 75.30
C LYS A 5 46.77 33.13 75.35
N LEU A 6 46.92 31.87 75.69
CA LEU A 6 45.82 30.97 76.04
C LEU A 6 45.26 31.37 77.43
N PRO A 7 43.94 31.54 77.60
CA PRO A 7 43.36 31.95 78.88
C PRO A 7 43.42 30.82 79.92
N GLU A 8 43.97 31.10 81.10
CA GLU A 8 44.21 30.20 82.26
C GLU A 8 42.95 29.63 82.95
N SER A 9 41.75 29.73 82.36
CA SER A 9 40.53 29.20 82.98
C SER A 9 39.98 27.97 82.25
N LYS A 10 40.08 26.82 82.92
CA LYS A 10 39.63 25.50 82.44
C LYS A 10 38.17 25.50 81.94
N ARG A 11 37.32 26.40 82.49
CA ARG A 11 35.91 26.61 82.08
C ARG A 11 35.76 27.32 80.74
N VAL A 12 36.62 28.29 80.41
CA VAL A 12 36.57 28.98 79.10
C VAL A 12 37.11 28.07 78.01
N LEU A 13 38.13 27.26 78.30
CA LEU A 13 38.63 26.25 77.35
C LEU A 13 37.56 25.17 77.06
N TRP A 14 36.87 24.68 78.11
CA TRP A 14 35.76 23.74 77.95
C TRP A 14 34.55 24.36 77.24
N GLY A 15 34.19 25.61 77.58
CA GLY A 15 33.10 26.33 76.92
C GLY A 15 33.38 26.62 75.45
N GLY A 16 34.63 27.01 75.13
CA GLY A 16 35.07 27.23 73.75
C GLY A 16 35.09 25.93 72.94
N GLY A 17 35.60 24.84 73.53
CA GLY A 17 35.57 23.51 72.90
C GLY A 17 34.15 23.02 72.62
N ALA A 18 33.24 23.15 73.60
CA ALA A 18 31.84 22.78 73.46
C ALA A 18 31.13 23.61 72.38
N ALA A 19 31.39 24.92 72.33
CA ALA A 19 30.85 25.80 71.31
C ALA A 19 31.34 25.41 69.91
N LEU A 20 32.61 25.04 69.76
CA LEU A 20 33.19 24.65 68.48
C LEU A 20 32.63 23.31 67.99
N VAL A 21 32.44 22.34 68.89
CA VAL A 21 31.77 21.06 68.58
C VAL A 21 30.31 21.30 68.17
N LEU A 22 29.60 22.17 68.88
CA LEU A 22 28.20 22.48 68.55
C LEU A 22 28.09 23.14 67.16
N LEU A 23 29.01 24.05 66.85
CA LEU A 23 29.06 24.73 65.55
C LEU A 23 29.39 23.74 64.42
N PHE A 24 30.31 22.80 64.65
CA PHE A 24 30.64 21.75 63.69
C PHE A 24 29.48 20.77 63.47
N ALA A 25 28.77 20.38 64.53
CA ALA A 25 27.59 19.52 64.44
C ALA A 25 26.47 20.20 63.66
N LEU A 26 26.26 21.50 63.87
CA LEU A 26 25.28 22.29 63.13
C LEU A 26 25.65 22.36 61.65
N ALA A 27 26.91 22.70 61.34
CA ALA A 27 27.40 22.77 59.96
C ALA A 27 27.24 21.41 59.26
N TYR A 28 27.58 20.31 59.94
CA TYR A 28 27.43 18.96 59.41
C TYR A 28 25.97 18.60 59.13
N TYR A 29 25.05 18.94 60.03
CA TYR A 29 23.63 18.69 59.85
C TYR A 29 23.05 19.46 58.64
N PHE A 30 23.44 20.72 58.45
CA PHE A 30 22.99 21.52 57.31
C PHE A 30 23.66 21.14 55.98
N LEU A 31 24.88 20.59 56.01
CA LEU A 31 25.57 20.09 54.81
C LEU A 31 25.16 18.66 54.43
N MET A 32 24.38 17.95 55.25
CA MET A 32 23.89 16.63 54.86
C MET A 32 22.98 16.73 53.62
N PRO A 33 23.28 15.97 52.55
CA PRO A 33 22.44 15.98 51.35
C PRO A 33 21.09 15.34 51.67
N VAL A 34 20.01 16.08 51.48
CA VAL A 34 18.64 15.58 51.58
C VAL A 34 18.34 14.75 50.32
N ALA A 35 17.84 13.53 50.50
CA ALA A 35 17.52 12.64 49.39
C ALA A 35 16.40 13.23 48.50
N GLU A 36 16.61 13.20 47.19
CA GLU A 36 15.59 13.58 46.23
C GLU A 36 14.50 12.51 46.18
N VAL A 37 13.30 12.83 46.66
CA VAL A 37 12.16 11.92 46.65
C VAL A 37 11.21 12.35 45.53
N VAL A 38 11.15 11.54 44.47
CA VAL A 38 10.21 11.75 43.36
C VAL A 38 8.94 10.95 43.64
N THR A 39 7.79 11.63 43.65
CA THR A 39 6.48 10.98 43.79
C THR A 39 6.08 10.33 42.46
N VAL A 40 5.96 8.99 42.45
CA VAL A 40 5.50 8.24 41.26
C VAL A 40 4.02 8.51 41.02
N ARG A 41 3.67 9.01 39.83
CA ARG A 41 2.27 9.13 39.40
C ARG A 41 1.84 7.87 38.68
N ARG A 42 0.65 7.35 39.01
CA ARG A 42 0.04 6.24 38.27
C ARG A 42 -0.38 6.75 36.89
N GLY A 43 0.03 6.03 35.85
CA GLY A 43 -0.36 6.25 34.46
C GLY A 43 -0.44 4.92 33.73
N THR A 44 -1.21 4.87 32.64
CA THR A 44 -1.33 3.67 31.82
C THR A 44 -0.01 3.44 31.08
N ALA A 45 0.68 2.34 31.40
CA ALA A 45 1.85 1.92 30.65
C ALA A 45 1.39 1.26 29.34
N ILE A 46 1.68 1.89 28.20
CA ILE A 46 1.41 1.29 26.89
C ILE A 46 2.62 0.44 26.52
N SER A 47 2.47 -0.88 26.56
CA SER A 47 3.48 -1.81 26.04
C SER A 47 3.25 -2.02 24.54
N ALA A 48 3.97 -1.26 23.71
CA ALA A 48 4.05 -1.54 22.28
C ALA A 48 5.21 -2.52 22.03
N VAL A 49 4.91 -3.69 21.47
CA VAL A 49 5.94 -4.64 21.03
C VAL A 49 6.25 -4.35 19.57
N TYR A 50 7.48 -3.94 19.27
CA TYR A 50 7.92 -3.74 17.89
C TYR A 50 8.00 -5.09 17.18
N GLY A 51 7.11 -5.29 16.20
CA GLY A 51 7.13 -6.42 15.29
C GLY A 51 7.44 -5.97 13.87
N THR A 52 8.12 -6.81 13.10
CA THR A 52 8.24 -6.64 11.65
C THR A 52 7.18 -7.49 10.98
N VAL A 53 6.45 -6.91 10.03
CA VAL A 53 5.48 -7.61 9.19
C VAL A 53 5.86 -7.47 7.74
N ARG A 54 5.70 -8.54 6.96
CA ARG A 54 5.82 -8.48 5.51
C ARG A 54 4.47 -8.08 4.95
N ILE A 55 4.43 -6.99 4.21
CA ILE A 55 3.23 -6.55 3.48
C ILE A 55 3.25 -7.23 2.12
N GLU A 56 2.22 -8.02 1.84
CA GLU A 56 2.02 -8.67 0.56
C GLU A 56 0.81 -8.08 -0.16
N PRO A 57 0.81 -8.03 -1.51
CA PRO A 57 -0.34 -7.56 -2.27
C PRO A 57 -1.54 -8.49 -2.05
N ALA A 58 -2.71 -7.91 -1.81
CA ALA A 58 -3.94 -8.69 -1.65
C ALA A 58 -4.28 -9.55 -2.88
N PHE A 59 -3.86 -9.11 -4.07
CA PHE A 59 -4.07 -9.82 -5.32
C PHE A 59 -2.98 -9.50 -6.35
N VAL A 60 -2.52 -10.52 -7.08
CA VAL A 60 -1.53 -10.38 -8.15
C VAL A 60 -2.04 -11.09 -9.39
N VAL A 61 -2.31 -10.34 -10.45
CA VAL A 61 -2.65 -10.89 -11.77
C VAL A 61 -1.45 -10.77 -12.69
N ARG A 62 -1.02 -11.91 -13.21
CA ARG A 62 -0.03 -11.94 -14.29
C ARG A 62 -0.77 -11.95 -15.61
N ILE A 63 -0.59 -10.89 -16.40
CA ILE A 63 -1.21 -10.75 -17.72
C ILE A 63 -0.28 -11.40 -18.75
N ARG A 64 -0.85 -12.18 -19.66
CA ARG A 64 -0.14 -12.83 -20.78
C ARG A 64 -0.90 -12.57 -22.07
N ALA A 65 -0.15 -12.51 -23.17
CA ALA A 65 -0.74 -12.59 -24.50
C ALA A 65 -1.44 -13.94 -24.67
N GLN A 66 -2.63 -13.93 -25.25
CA GLN A 66 -3.39 -15.15 -25.59
C GLN A 66 -3.18 -15.58 -27.05
N ASN A 67 -2.78 -14.63 -27.90
CA ASN A 67 -2.55 -14.84 -29.32
C ASN A 67 -1.12 -14.41 -29.66
N ASP A 68 -0.58 -14.97 -30.74
CA ASP A 68 0.71 -14.58 -31.29
C ASP A 68 0.56 -13.33 -32.16
N GLY A 69 1.60 -12.49 -32.24
CA GLY A 69 1.60 -11.29 -33.07
C GLY A 69 2.44 -10.15 -32.49
N PHE A 70 2.28 -8.96 -33.06
CA PHE A 70 2.98 -7.76 -32.60
C PHE A 70 2.20 -7.05 -31.49
N ILE A 71 2.88 -6.73 -30.40
CA ILE A 71 2.27 -6.02 -29.26
C ILE A 71 2.27 -4.52 -29.55
N GLN A 72 1.07 -3.95 -29.68
CA GLN A 72 0.86 -2.51 -29.75
C GLN A 72 0.23 -2.03 -28.44
N LEU A 73 0.97 -1.24 -27.66
CA LEU A 73 0.46 -0.70 -26.41
C LEU A 73 -0.71 0.27 -26.69
N ALA A 74 -1.69 0.29 -25.79
CA ALA A 74 -2.77 1.26 -25.87
C ALA A 74 -2.24 2.66 -25.56
N GLU A 75 -2.83 3.68 -26.19
CA GLU A 75 -2.44 5.09 -26.10
C GLU A 75 -2.06 5.61 -24.69
N PRO A 76 -2.83 5.35 -23.60
CA PRO A 76 -2.45 5.80 -22.26
C PRO A 76 -1.18 5.15 -21.69
N PHE A 77 -0.75 4.05 -22.28
CA PHE A 77 0.41 3.24 -21.89
C PHE A 77 1.55 3.25 -22.94
N SER A 78 1.36 3.93 -24.08
CA SER A 78 2.36 4.02 -25.15
C SER A 78 3.62 4.81 -24.76
N ALA A 79 3.60 5.55 -23.65
CA ALA A 79 4.76 6.26 -23.11
C ALA A 79 5.86 5.33 -22.52
N GLY A 80 5.77 4.02 -22.74
CA GLY A 80 6.76 3.04 -22.34
C GLY A 80 7.02 3.07 -20.84
N ARG A 81 8.22 3.49 -20.42
CA ARG A 81 8.59 3.58 -18.99
C ARG A 81 7.72 4.56 -18.20
N GLY A 82 7.13 5.57 -18.83
CA GLY A 82 6.22 6.52 -18.18
C GLY A 82 4.84 5.92 -17.83
N ALA A 83 4.55 4.72 -18.31
CA ALA A 83 3.30 4.01 -18.03
C ALA A 83 3.42 3.04 -16.84
N VAL A 84 4.64 2.72 -16.41
CA VAL A 84 4.89 1.76 -15.33
C VAL A 84 4.47 2.38 -13.99
N GLY A 85 3.67 1.64 -13.21
CA GLY A 85 3.17 2.08 -11.91
C GLY A 85 1.85 2.87 -11.96
N LYS A 86 1.26 3.07 -13.14
CA LYS A 86 -0.10 3.61 -13.25
C LYS A 86 -1.15 2.61 -12.77
N SER A 87 -2.20 3.12 -12.13
CA SER A 87 -3.40 2.34 -11.82
C SER A 87 -4.12 1.95 -13.11
N VAL A 88 -4.68 0.75 -13.11
CA VAL A 88 -5.47 0.21 -14.23
C VAL A 88 -6.82 -0.26 -13.72
N GLU A 89 -7.84 -0.11 -14.55
CA GLU A 89 -9.19 -0.57 -14.24
C GLU A 89 -9.47 -1.93 -14.87
N LYS A 90 -10.45 -2.65 -14.30
CA LYS A 90 -10.89 -3.94 -14.86
C LYS A 90 -11.50 -3.72 -16.24
N GLY A 91 -10.98 -4.44 -17.24
CA GLY A 91 -11.44 -4.35 -18.62
C GLY A 91 -10.80 -3.22 -19.43
N GLN A 92 -9.89 -2.44 -18.83
CA GLN A 92 -9.12 -1.43 -19.55
C GLN A 92 -8.19 -2.08 -20.58
N LEU A 93 -8.18 -1.55 -21.80
CA LEU A 93 -7.28 -2.00 -22.85
C LEU A 93 -5.84 -1.59 -22.51
N LEU A 94 -4.96 -2.57 -22.28
CA LEU A 94 -3.55 -2.35 -22.00
C LEU A 94 -2.70 -2.40 -23.27
N ALA A 95 -2.99 -3.38 -24.13
CA ALA A 95 -2.32 -3.60 -25.40
C ALA A 95 -3.26 -4.32 -26.37
N THR A 96 -3.10 -4.01 -27.64
CA THR A 96 -3.69 -4.73 -28.78
C THR A 96 -2.60 -5.61 -29.39
N ILE A 97 -2.95 -6.86 -29.67
CA ILE A 97 -2.07 -7.77 -30.41
C ILE A 97 -2.47 -7.66 -31.89
N ALA A 98 -1.58 -7.08 -32.69
CA ALA A 98 -1.75 -6.99 -34.13
C ALA A 98 -1.31 -8.32 -34.75
N ASP A 99 -2.29 -9.14 -35.13
CA ASP A 99 -2.11 -10.35 -35.93
C ASP A 99 -2.85 -10.20 -37.26
N GLU A 100 -2.07 -10.11 -38.33
CA GLU A 100 -2.62 -9.99 -39.68
C GLU A 100 -3.33 -11.27 -40.14
N GLN A 101 -2.88 -12.45 -39.69
CA GLN A 101 -3.44 -13.71 -40.15
C GLN A 101 -4.85 -13.88 -39.59
N THR A 102 -5.01 -13.79 -38.27
CA THR A 102 -6.34 -13.84 -37.63
C THR A 102 -7.26 -12.75 -38.17
N ALA A 103 -6.75 -11.55 -38.46
CA ALA A 103 -7.57 -10.47 -39.03
C ALA A 103 -8.12 -10.83 -40.42
N ARG A 104 -7.33 -11.48 -41.27
CA ARG A 104 -7.77 -11.96 -42.59
C ARG A 104 -8.78 -13.09 -42.47
N GLU A 105 -8.53 -14.05 -41.58
CA GLU A 105 -9.44 -15.17 -41.32
C GLU A 105 -10.79 -14.68 -40.79
N LEU A 106 -10.79 -13.73 -39.83
CA LEU A 106 -12.03 -13.11 -39.34
C LEU A 106 -12.78 -12.35 -40.43
N LYS A 107 -12.07 -11.67 -41.34
CA LYS A 107 -12.69 -10.99 -42.47
C LYS A 107 -13.36 -11.98 -43.42
N GLN A 108 -12.69 -13.09 -43.72
CA GLN A 108 -13.24 -14.15 -44.56
C GLN A 108 -14.46 -14.80 -43.89
N ALA A 109 -14.35 -15.21 -42.62
CA ALA A 109 -15.45 -15.83 -41.89
C ALA A 109 -16.69 -14.91 -41.79
N ARG A 110 -16.49 -13.60 -41.65
CA ARG A 110 -17.60 -12.62 -41.69
C ARG A 110 -18.25 -12.52 -43.07
N ALA A 111 -17.45 -12.53 -44.13
CA ALA A 111 -17.98 -12.53 -45.50
C ALA A 111 -18.77 -13.80 -45.80
N ASP A 112 -18.25 -14.96 -45.38
CA ASP A 112 -18.92 -16.25 -45.54
C ASP A 112 -20.23 -16.32 -44.73
N LEU A 113 -20.22 -15.79 -43.50
CA LEU A 113 -21.43 -15.67 -42.68
C LEU A 113 -22.48 -14.79 -43.37
N GLN A 114 -22.07 -13.63 -43.89
CA GLN A 114 -22.99 -12.73 -44.59
C GLN A 114 -23.56 -13.38 -45.85
N ALA A 115 -22.72 -14.03 -46.66
CA ALA A 115 -23.17 -14.75 -47.85
C ALA A 115 -24.15 -15.89 -47.53
N ALA A 116 -23.96 -16.57 -46.40
CA ALA A 116 -24.89 -17.60 -45.91
C ALA A 116 -26.22 -16.99 -45.45
N VAL A 117 -26.19 -15.85 -44.75
CA VAL A 117 -27.40 -15.10 -44.35
C VAL A 117 -28.18 -14.63 -45.59
N ASP A 118 -27.49 -14.05 -46.57
CA ASP A 118 -28.11 -13.57 -47.81
C ASP A 118 -28.71 -14.75 -48.60
N ARG A 119 -28.02 -15.89 -48.65
CA ARG A 119 -28.54 -17.12 -49.29
C ARG A 119 -29.75 -17.67 -48.54
N ALA A 120 -29.76 -17.63 -47.21
CA ALA A 120 -30.89 -18.07 -46.41
C ALA A 120 -32.13 -17.17 -46.55
N ALA A 121 -31.94 -15.90 -46.91
CA ALA A 121 -33.03 -14.97 -47.20
C ALA A 121 -33.68 -15.22 -48.58
N LEU A 122 -33.00 -15.92 -49.49
CA LEU A 122 -33.58 -16.31 -50.77
C LEU A 122 -34.61 -17.41 -50.57
N PRO A 123 -35.77 -17.35 -51.27
CA PRO A 123 -36.73 -18.43 -51.21
C PRO A 123 -36.11 -19.72 -51.77
N PRO A 124 -36.50 -20.90 -51.23
CA PRO A 124 -35.97 -22.17 -51.70
C PRO A 124 -36.25 -22.32 -53.20
N ALA A 125 -35.34 -22.94 -53.95
CA ALA A 125 -35.49 -23.09 -55.40
C ALA A 125 -36.79 -23.80 -55.84
N SER A 126 -37.45 -24.51 -54.92
CA SER A 126 -38.76 -25.13 -55.12
C SER A 126 -39.95 -24.16 -55.05
N SER A 127 -39.78 -22.93 -54.57
CA SER A 127 -40.89 -21.97 -54.41
C SER A 127 -41.50 -21.54 -55.74
N GLU A 128 -40.65 -21.31 -56.75
CA GLU A 128 -41.11 -20.94 -58.10
C GLU A 128 -41.83 -22.11 -58.78
N LEU A 129 -41.35 -23.34 -58.60
CA LEU A 129 -41.99 -24.54 -59.13
C LEU A 129 -43.33 -24.83 -58.43
N LEU A 130 -43.40 -24.62 -57.12
CA LEU A 130 -44.65 -24.78 -56.35
C LEU A 130 -45.69 -23.74 -56.80
N LYS A 131 -45.28 -22.48 -56.94
CA LYS A 131 -46.17 -21.40 -57.41
C LYS A 131 -46.68 -21.65 -58.83
N ALA A 132 -45.83 -22.13 -59.74
CA ALA A 132 -46.24 -22.52 -61.08
C ALA A 132 -47.22 -23.71 -61.09
N ALA A 133 -47.06 -24.66 -60.16
CA ALA A 133 -48.00 -25.77 -60.00
C ALA A 133 -49.35 -25.30 -59.43
N GLU A 134 -49.34 -24.39 -58.45
CA GLU A 134 -50.55 -23.76 -57.89
C GLU A 134 -51.32 -22.95 -58.94
N ASP A 135 -50.63 -22.12 -59.73
CA ASP A 135 -51.25 -21.32 -60.79
C ASP A 135 -51.91 -22.18 -61.88
N ASN A 136 -51.34 -23.34 -62.21
CA ASN A 136 -51.93 -24.28 -63.16
C ASN A 136 -53.18 -24.97 -62.59
N LEU A 137 -53.19 -25.28 -61.29
CA LEU A 137 -54.33 -25.92 -60.63
C LEU A 137 -55.52 -24.97 -60.52
N GLN A 138 -55.30 -23.66 -60.36
CA GLN A 138 -56.36 -22.64 -60.34
C GLN A 138 -57.00 -22.36 -61.72
N ARG A 139 -56.35 -22.79 -62.82
CA ARG A 139 -56.87 -22.62 -64.19
C ARG A 139 -57.73 -23.77 -64.68
N LEU A 140 -57.78 -24.88 -63.95
CA LEU A 140 -58.65 -26.04 -64.20
C LEU A 140 -60.00 -25.85 -63.51
#